data_AF-A0A849MA12-F1
#
_entry.id   AF-A0A849MA12-F1
#
_cell.length_a   1.000
_cell.length_b   1.000
_cell.length_c   1.000
_cell.angle_alpha   90.00
_cell.angle_beta   90.00
_cell.angle_gamma   90.00
#
_symmetry.space_group_name_H-M   'P 1'
#
loop_
_entity.id
_entity.type
_entity.pdbx_description
1 polymer ?
#
loop_
_entity_poly.entity_id
_entity_poly.type
_entity_poly.pdbx_seq_one_letter_code
_entity_poly.pdbx_strand_id
1 'polypeptide(L)'
;MKKYILSFVIILMFSMAANAQVSIIVNKSVSESSLDAGKLKSIYTLKTTKWADGSKIVVFNLKTKGESQNKFYGHIGSKANDLKKTWMKAQLTGEGKAPKSLGSEDEVVQKVASTPGAIGFVSTSKVSDDVKTIATIK
;
A
#
# COMPACT_ATOMS: atom_id res chain seq x y z
N MET A 1 57.75 2.48 25.62
CA MET A 1 57.28 1.09 25.65
C MET A 1 56.55 0.83 26.97
N LYS A 2 55.22 0.71 26.97
CA LYS A 2 54.44 -0.14 27.89
C LYS A 2 52.93 0.05 27.61
N LYS A 3 52.37 -1.01 27.01
CA LYS A 3 51.01 -1.54 27.16
C LYS A 3 49.86 -0.75 26.52
N TYR A 4 49.66 -1.06 25.23
CA TYR A 4 48.38 -1.21 24.51
C TYR A 4 47.15 -0.94 25.39
N ILE A 5 46.48 0.21 25.28
CA ILE A 5 45.44 0.49 24.26
C ILE A 5 44.69 -0.80 23.90
N LEU A 6 43.75 -1.23 24.75
CA LEU A 6 42.74 -2.21 24.37
C LEU A 6 41.49 -2.06 25.25
N SER A 7 40.88 -0.87 25.19
CA SER A 7 39.48 -0.67 25.58
C SER A 7 38.88 0.29 24.58
N PHE A 8 38.62 -0.22 23.38
CA PHE A 8 37.79 0.47 22.41
C PHE A 8 36.52 -0.37 22.20
N VAL A 9 35.58 -0.08 23.11
CA VAL A 9 34.13 -0.12 22.97
C VAL A 9 33.65 -0.77 21.65
N ILE A 10 33.21 -2.02 21.75
CA ILE A 10 32.28 -2.62 20.79
C ILE A 10 30.96 -1.84 20.91
N ILE A 11 30.79 -0.81 20.08
CA ILE A 11 29.46 -0.26 19.78
C ILE A 11 28.82 -1.27 18.84
N LEU A 12 27.99 -2.14 19.42
CA LEU A 12 26.98 -2.91 18.71
C LEU A 12 26.09 -1.90 17.97
N MET A 13 26.34 -1.72 16.67
CA MET A 13 25.36 -1.14 15.76
C MET A 13 24.20 -2.13 15.65
N PHE A 14 23.31 -2.08 16.64
CA PHE A 14 21.98 -2.66 16.54
C PHE A 14 21.21 -1.79 15.55
N SER A 15 21.38 -2.08 14.26
CA SER A 15 20.51 -1.54 13.23
C SER A 15 19.11 -2.06 13.50
N MET A 16 18.34 -1.31 14.28
CA MET A 16 16.90 -1.52 14.41
C MET A 16 16.35 -1.37 13.00
N ALA A 17 16.03 -2.49 12.36
CA ALA A 17 15.27 -2.49 11.13
C ALA A 17 13.93 -1.83 11.46
N ALA A 18 13.83 -0.53 11.15
CA ALA A 18 12.59 0.22 11.27
C ALA A 18 11.60 -0.41 10.30
N ASN A 19 10.76 -1.30 10.82
CA ASN A 19 9.70 -1.90 10.03
C ASN A 19 8.69 -0.79 9.74
N ALA A 20 8.76 -0.20 8.54
CA ALA A 20 7.81 0.82 8.14
C ALA A 20 6.42 0.19 8.01
N GLN A 21 5.50 0.53 8.91
CA GLN A 21 4.12 0.06 8.86
C GLN A 21 3.43 0.64 7.62
N VAL A 22 2.60 -0.15 6.95
CA VAL A 22 1.83 0.31 5.77
C VAL A 22 0.38 0.47 6.15
N SER A 23 -0.20 1.62 5.83
CA SER A 23 -1.62 1.89 6.04
C SER A 23 -2.38 1.80 4.72
N ILE A 24 -3.53 1.13 4.76
CA ILE A 24 -4.49 1.11 3.67
C ILE A 24 -5.49 2.25 3.91
N ILE A 25 -5.51 3.17 2.97
CA ILE A 25 -6.31 4.39 3.04
C ILE A 25 -7.43 4.34 2.02
N VAL A 26 -8.57 4.89 2.40
CA VAL A 26 -9.74 5.08 1.53
C VAL A 26 -10.24 6.51 1.62
N ASN A 27 -11.01 6.91 0.61
CA ASN A 27 -11.75 8.15 0.66
C ASN A 27 -12.77 8.14 1.81
N LYS A 28 -13.04 9.30 2.41
CA LYS A 28 -14.04 9.44 3.49
C LYS A 28 -15.45 9.02 3.07
N SER A 29 -15.77 9.01 1.77
CA SER A 29 -17.05 8.54 1.24
C SER A 29 -17.25 7.03 1.35
N VAL A 30 -16.17 6.25 1.53
CA VAL A 30 -16.25 4.79 1.65
C VAL A 30 -16.83 4.44 3.01
N SER A 31 -17.82 3.56 3.05
CA SER A 31 -18.53 3.20 4.29
C SER A 31 -17.77 2.15 5.11
N GLU A 32 -17.03 1.22 4.48
CA GLU A 32 -16.32 0.18 5.23
C GLU A 32 -15.25 0.75 6.17
N SER A 33 -15.19 0.26 7.40
CA SER A 33 -14.20 0.64 8.41
C SER A 33 -12.98 -0.28 8.43
N SER A 34 -13.08 -1.47 7.84
CA SER A 34 -12.00 -2.45 7.78
C SER A 34 -12.12 -3.38 6.58
N LEU A 35 -11.00 -3.86 6.05
CA LEU A 35 -10.95 -4.89 5.03
C LEU A 35 -9.90 -5.96 5.39
N ASP A 36 -10.21 -7.22 5.10
CA ASP A 36 -9.24 -8.31 5.20
C ASP A 36 -8.34 -8.40 3.95
N ALA A 37 -7.26 -9.18 4.05
CA ALA A 37 -6.30 -9.38 2.96
C ALA A 37 -6.93 -10.00 1.70
N GLY A 38 -7.95 -10.85 1.83
CA GLY A 38 -8.65 -11.49 0.71
C GLY A 38 -9.50 -10.50 -0.08
N LYS A 39 -10.19 -9.60 0.62
CA LYS A 39 -10.95 -8.51 0.01
C LYS A 39 -10.03 -7.49 -0.66
N LEU A 40 -8.94 -7.10 0.01
CA LEU A 40 -7.89 -6.26 -0.59
C LEU A 40 -7.31 -6.88 -1.86
N LYS A 41 -6.99 -8.18 -1.83
CA LYS A 41 -6.54 -8.92 -3.01
C LYS A 41 -7.58 -8.88 -4.13
N SER A 42 -8.84 -9.11 -3.82
CA SER A 42 -9.93 -9.10 -4.80
C SER A 42 -10.12 -7.73 -5.45
N ILE A 43 -9.95 -6.66 -4.68
CA ILE A 43 -9.97 -5.28 -5.19
C ILE A 43 -8.76 -5.01 -6.10
N TYR A 44 -7.55 -5.31 -5.64
CA TYR A 44 -6.33 -5.06 -6.42
C TYR A 44 -6.16 -6.00 -7.63
N THR A 45 -6.88 -7.12 -7.67
CA THR A 45 -6.98 -8.00 -8.86
C THR A 45 -8.20 -7.68 -9.73
N LEU A 46 -8.94 -6.61 -9.42
CA LEU A 46 -10.12 -6.13 -10.15
C LEU A 46 -11.32 -7.10 -10.16
N LYS A 47 -11.31 -8.12 -9.29
CA LYS A 47 -12.46 -9.04 -9.11
C LYS A 47 -13.61 -8.39 -8.35
N THR A 48 -13.29 -7.46 -7.45
CA THR A 48 -14.27 -6.59 -6.79
C THR A 48 -14.10 -5.17 -7.32
N THR A 49 -15.13 -4.62 -7.94
CA THR A 49 -15.11 -3.28 -8.56
C THR A 49 -16.12 -2.31 -7.96
N LYS A 50 -16.93 -2.78 -7.00
CA LYS A 50 -17.92 -2.00 -6.26
C LYS A 50 -17.79 -2.23 -4.76
N TRP A 51 -18.02 -1.18 -3.99
CA TRP A 51 -18.19 -1.21 -2.54
C TRP A 51 -19.52 -1.87 -2.17
N ALA A 52 -19.72 -2.17 -0.88
CA ALA A 52 -20.96 -2.80 -0.40
C ALA A 52 -22.23 -1.98 -0.71
N ASP A 53 -22.12 -0.66 -0.74
CA ASP A 53 -23.19 0.28 -1.10
C ASP A 53 -23.43 0.41 -2.62
N GLY A 54 -22.68 -0.33 -3.44
CA GLY A 54 -22.78 -0.34 -4.90
C GLY A 54 -21.98 0.77 -5.61
N SER A 55 -21.37 1.70 -4.86
CA SER A 55 -20.49 2.72 -5.42
C SER A 55 -19.21 2.11 -6.02
N LYS A 56 -18.64 2.76 -7.03
CA LYS A 56 -17.49 2.22 -7.77
C LYS A 56 -16.21 2.33 -6.94
N ILE A 57 -15.40 1.28 -6.95
CA ILE A 57 -14.04 1.31 -6.37
C ILE A 57 -13.08 1.96 -7.37
N VAL A 58 -12.35 2.98 -6.91
CA VAL A 58 -11.25 3.57 -7.68
C VAL A 58 -9.92 3.19 -7.04
N VAL A 59 -9.18 2.29 -7.67
CA VAL A 59 -7.91 1.79 -7.13
C VAL A 59 -6.75 2.68 -7.59
N PHE A 60 -6.01 3.21 -6.63
CA PHE A 60 -4.70 3.83 -6.86
C PHE A 60 -3.59 2.88 -6.39
N ASN A 61 -2.57 2.76 -7.24
CA ASN A 61 -1.39 1.96 -6.96
C ASN A 61 -0.17 2.87 -6.79
N LEU A 62 0.83 2.43 -6.03
CA LEU A 62 2.13 3.09 -5.96
C LEU A 62 3.07 2.50 -7.02
N LYS A 63 3.57 3.34 -7.95
CA LYS A 63 4.53 2.92 -8.99
C LYS A 63 5.90 2.63 -8.38
N THR A 64 6.31 3.44 -7.41
CA THR A 64 7.63 3.41 -6.80
C THR A 64 7.82 2.10 -6.05
N LYS A 65 8.81 1.32 -6.49
CA LYS A 65 9.24 0.12 -5.78
C LYS A 65 9.88 0.56 -4.47
N GLY A 66 9.35 0.05 -3.36
CA GLY A 66 9.79 0.42 -2.03
C GLY A 66 9.19 -0.53 -1.00
N GLU A 67 9.55 -0.29 0.26
CA GLU A 67 9.11 -1.13 1.37
C GLU A 67 7.58 -1.22 1.45
N SER A 68 6.87 -0.09 1.29
CA SER A 68 5.41 -0.05 1.36
C SER A 68 4.74 -0.92 0.30
N GLN A 69 5.22 -0.86 -0.94
CA GLN A 69 4.70 -1.68 -2.04
C GLN A 69 4.95 -3.16 -1.77
N ASN A 70 6.17 -3.52 -1.37
CA ASN A 70 6.54 -4.91 -1.11
C ASN A 70 5.72 -5.50 0.05
N LYS A 71 5.57 -4.74 1.14
CA LYS A 71 4.75 -5.14 2.29
C LYS A 71 3.28 -5.31 1.92
N PHE A 72 2.71 -4.35 1.20
CA PHE A 72 1.32 -4.45 0.76
C PHE A 72 1.10 -5.67 -0.15
N TYR A 73 1.94 -5.86 -1.17
CA TYR A 73 1.83 -6.99 -2.08
C TYR A 73 2.02 -8.34 -1.38
N GLY A 74 2.98 -8.42 -0.46
CA GLY A 74 3.18 -9.59 0.40
C GLY A 74 1.95 -9.90 1.26
N HIS A 75 1.35 -8.88 1.87
CA HIS A 75 0.15 -9.01 2.70
C HIS A 75 -1.05 -9.58 1.92
N ILE A 76 -1.25 -9.15 0.67
CA ILE A 76 -2.30 -9.70 -0.20
C ILE A 76 -1.86 -10.97 -0.96
N GLY A 77 -0.71 -11.56 -0.61
CA GLY A 77 -0.17 -12.78 -1.22
C GLY A 77 -0.04 -12.67 -2.74
N SER A 78 0.49 -11.56 -3.23
CA SER A 78 0.65 -11.26 -4.66
C SER A 78 2.06 -10.74 -4.95
N LYS A 79 2.58 -10.98 -6.16
CA LYS A 79 3.82 -10.35 -6.63
C LYS A 79 3.49 -9.20 -7.58
N ALA A 80 4.39 -8.22 -7.68
CA ALA A 80 4.23 -7.09 -8.60
C ALA A 80 3.97 -7.53 -10.05
N ASN A 81 4.70 -8.56 -10.52
CA ASN A 81 4.53 -9.11 -11.86
C ASN A 81 3.18 -9.79 -12.05
N ASP A 82 2.64 -10.43 -11.01
CA ASP A 82 1.34 -11.12 -11.08
C ASP A 82 0.22 -10.09 -11.21
N LEU A 83 0.23 -9.04 -10.37
CA LEU A 83 -0.71 -7.93 -10.47
C LEU A 83 -0.65 -7.24 -11.83
N LYS A 84 0.56 -6.97 -12.34
CA LYS A 84 0.74 -6.36 -13.67
C LYS A 84 0.14 -7.23 -14.77
N LYS A 85 0.36 -8.55 -14.73
CA LYS A 85 -0.25 -9.50 -15.68
C LYS A 85 -1.78 -9.49 -15.57
N THR A 86 -2.31 -9.49 -14.35
CA THR A 86 -3.76 -9.41 -14.11
C THR A 86 -4.36 -8.13 -14.69
N TRP A 87 -3.75 -6.98 -14.44
CA TRP A 87 -4.23 -5.69 -14.97
C TRP A 87 -4.14 -5.61 -16.49
N MET A 88 -3.06 -6.13 -17.07
CA MET A 88 -2.91 -6.20 -18.53
C MET A 88 -4.00 -7.08 -19.15
N LYS A 89 -4.25 -8.27 -18.57
CA LYS A 89 -5.33 -9.15 -19.02
C LYS A 89 -6.69 -8.45 -18.94
N ALA A 90 -7.01 -7.85 -17.79
CA ALA A 90 -8.30 -7.18 -17.58
C ALA A 90 -8.54 -6.04 -18.58
N GLN A 91 -7.48 -5.29 -18.93
CA GLN A 91 -7.56 -4.24 -19.93
C GLN A 91 -7.78 -4.81 -21.34
N LEU A 92 -7.11 -5.92 -21.69
CA LEU A 92 -7.24 -6.56 -23.00
C LEU A 92 -8.59 -7.26 -23.20
N THR A 93 -9.17 -7.83 -22.15
CA THR A 93 -10.47 -8.53 -22.20
C THR A 93 -11.67 -7.62 -21.93
N GLY A 94 -11.43 -6.35 -21.54
CA GLY A 94 -12.48 -5.40 -21.19
C GLY A 94 -13.12 -5.64 -19.81
N GLU A 95 -12.59 -6.56 -19.00
CA GLU A 95 -13.07 -6.87 -17.65
C GLU A 95 -12.84 -5.71 -16.66
N GLY A 96 -11.89 -4.82 -16.94
CA GLY A 96 -11.64 -3.65 -16.10
C GLY A 96 -10.46 -2.80 -16.54
N LYS A 97 -10.41 -1.57 -16.02
CA LYS A 97 -9.28 -0.66 -16.24
C LYS A 97 -8.23 -0.89 -15.17
N ALA A 98 -6.97 -1.02 -15.59
CA ALA A 98 -5.83 -1.11 -14.69
C ALA A 98 -5.81 0.07 -13.68
N PRO A 99 -5.45 -0.16 -12.40
CA PRO A 99 -5.26 0.90 -11.43
C PRO A 99 -4.27 1.94 -11.91
N LYS A 100 -4.55 3.22 -11.66
CA LYS A 100 -3.59 4.28 -11.96
C LYS A 100 -2.41 4.15 -10.99
N SER A 101 -1.21 4.01 -11.54
CA SER A 101 0.02 3.92 -10.74
C SER A 101 0.65 5.31 -10.58
N LEU A 102 0.71 5.79 -9.33
CA LEU A 102 1.15 7.13 -8.93
C LEU A 102 2.63 7.14 -8.53
N GLY A 103 3.29 8.28 -8.66
CA GLY A 103 4.74 8.41 -8.50
C GLY A 103 5.21 8.47 -7.05
N SER A 104 4.37 8.93 -6.13
CA SER A 104 4.72 9.11 -4.72
C SER A 104 3.57 8.74 -3.80
N GLU A 105 3.90 8.46 -2.54
CA GLU A 105 2.89 8.22 -1.49
C GLU A 105 2.04 9.47 -1.23
N ASP A 106 2.63 10.66 -1.28
CA ASP A 106 1.91 11.93 -1.14
C ASP A 106 0.88 12.11 -2.26
N GLU A 107 1.21 11.71 -3.50
CA GLU A 107 0.26 11.72 -4.62
C GLU A 107 -0.87 10.70 -4.39
N VAL A 108 -0.58 9.52 -3.81
CA VAL A 108 -1.61 8.53 -3.45
C VAL A 108 -2.58 9.12 -2.44
N VAL A 109 -2.09 9.75 -1.36
CA VAL A 109 -2.94 10.40 -0.35
C VAL A 109 -3.85 11.45 -0.99
N GLN A 110 -3.27 12.37 -1.77
CA GLN A 110 -4.04 13.43 -2.44
C GLN A 110 -5.11 12.87 -3.39
N LYS A 111 -4.79 11.84 -4.16
CA LYS A 111 -5.74 11.23 -5.10
C LYS A 111 -6.84 10.44 -4.39
N VAL A 112 -6.51 9.74 -3.30
CA VAL A 112 -7.52 9.06 -2.47
C VAL A 112 -8.44 10.08 -1.81
N ALA A 113 -7.91 11.16 -1.24
CA ALA A 113 -8.71 12.21 -0.60
C ALA A 113 -9.68 12.92 -1.56
N SER A 114 -9.26 13.16 -2.80
CA SER A 114 -10.04 13.89 -3.80
C SER A 114 -10.97 13.02 -4.67
N THR A 115 -10.91 11.69 -4.54
CA THR A 115 -11.68 10.78 -5.39
C THR A 115 -12.65 9.94 -4.57
N PRO A 116 -13.97 10.18 -4.67
CA PRO A 116 -14.96 9.34 -4.00
C PRO A 116 -14.81 7.86 -4.35
N GLY A 117 -14.95 6.99 -3.36
CA GLY A 117 -14.81 5.55 -3.53
C GLY A 117 -13.38 5.07 -3.76
N ALA A 118 -12.36 5.92 -3.59
CA ALA A 118 -10.98 5.52 -3.84
C ALA A 118 -10.34 4.73 -2.71
N ILE A 119 -9.36 3.90 -3.07
CA ILE A 119 -8.50 3.13 -2.17
C ILE A 119 -7.04 3.21 -2.64
N GLY A 120 -6.12 3.27 -1.67
CA GLY A 120 -4.68 3.25 -1.88
C GLY A 120 -3.93 2.68 -0.67
N PHE A 121 -2.62 2.56 -0.78
CA PHE A 121 -1.74 2.20 0.34
C PHE A 121 -0.53 3.12 0.38
N VAL A 122 -0.07 3.43 1.59
CA VAL A 122 1.09 4.31 1.85
C VAL A 122 1.79 3.90 3.14
N SER A 123 3.03 4.36 3.35
CA SER A 123 3.65 4.34 4.68
C SER A 123 2.72 4.99 5.71
N THR A 124 2.64 4.44 6.91
CA THR A 124 1.77 4.98 7.98
C THR A 124 2.17 6.40 8.36
N SER A 125 3.45 6.75 8.23
CA SER A 125 3.97 8.11 8.43
C SER A 125 3.50 9.14 7.38
N LYS A 126 2.91 8.70 6.28
CA LYS A 126 2.39 9.54 5.20
C LYS A 126 0.88 9.75 5.25
N VAL A 127 0.18 9.07 6.15
CA VAL A 127 -1.27 9.24 6.31
C VAL A 127 -1.58 10.68 6.75
N SER A 128 -2.62 11.28 6.18
CA SER A 128 -3.16 12.58 6.57
C SER A 128 -4.62 12.47 7.03
N ASP A 129 -5.12 13.50 7.69
CA ASP A 129 -6.51 13.56 8.19
C ASP A 129 -7.56 13.65 7.06
N ASP A 130 -7.14 13.83 5.82
CA ASP A 130 -8.00 13.93 4.64
C ASP A 130 -8.51 12.56 4.16
N VAL A 131 -7.89 11.48 4.62
CA VAL A 131 -8.23 10.10 4.25
C VAL A 131 -8.64 9.30 5.48
N LYS A 132 -9.32 8.18 5.25
CA LYS A 132 -9.70 7.23 6.29
C LYS A 132 -8.80 6.00 6.20
N THR A 133 -8.15 5.62 7.30
CA THR A 133 -7.38 4.36 7.37
C THR A 133 -8.32 3.21 7.75
N ILE A 134 -8.24 2.11 7.00
CA ILE A 134 -9.11 0.93 7.19
C ILE A 134 -8.32 -0.36 7.50
N ALA A 135 -7.01 -0.37 7.30
CA ALA A 135 -6.14 -1.46 7.73
C ALA A 135 -4.71 -0.96 7.91
N THR A 136 -3.96 -1.60 8.81
CA THR A 136 -2.52 -1.34 9.00
C THR A 136 -1.79 -2.67 8.97
N ILE A 137 -0.78 -2.75 8.11
CA ILE A 137 0.11 -3.90 7.94
C ILE A 137 1.38 -3.60 8.72
N LYS A 138 1.71 -4.50 9.65
CA LYS A 138 2.92 -4.39 10.48
C LYS A 138 4.11 -5.06 9.79
#